data_AF-A0A1V6EA67-F1
#
_entry.id   AF-A0A1V6EA67-F1
#
_cell.length_a   1.000
_cell.length_b   1.000
_cell.length_c   1.000
_cell.angle_alpha   90.00
_cell.angle_beta   90.00
_cell.angle_gamma   90.00
#
_symmetry.space_group_name_H-M   'P 1'
#
loop_
_entity.id
_entity.type
_entity.pdbx_description
1 polymer ?
#
loop_
_entity_poly.entity_id
_entity_poly.type
_entity_poly.pdbx_seq_one_letter_code
_entity_poly.pdbx_strand_id
1 'polypeptide(L)'
;MPLVAWFAFSLFYYGFLFPNTAYAKLGTGIPAGELWMQGLRYLQNSLTRDPLTLIVIVTALCFPFIFRQRKRIPAALGIVLYLVYIVRIGGDFMSGRFLTPPLFFSVLLLIRMPVRIGPKTGIGLTIAAVLIGMATPHSPLLSGPQYGQGHDDVLDAFMIADERAFYYRKTGLAAPGSSKPGSARPSEPKRELSGGANAFQVVERDTTGMSGYLAGPEVHVIDVYALSDPLLARLPMIYAPKWRTGHFRRHVPDGYKETLATGDNRLEDPNLAAYYDQLALVTRGPLFSTERFMTVLRFQWGAYDPLIDKERYRFPNLRRIVLPTQEKGSAPPRLETPVAFEKGGLALSWQDCRYDGELELEIEGGPYYLLFMQDTEIIGLLPNMPPSPLDVTGIEPGNTCLQAPPAARNAGFNALRIMPFDSRTTYRLNAFNLGK
;
A
#
# COMPACT_ATOMS: atom_id res chain seq x y z
N MET A 1 -21.34 15.77 -18.78
CA MET A 1 -22.57 14.96 -18.64
C MET A 1 -22.27 13.53 -18.19
N PRO A 2 -21.38 12.73 -18.83
CA PRO A 2 -21.13 11.35 -18.40
C PRO A 2 -20.58 11.22 -16.97
N LEU A 3 -19.69 12.14 -16.55
CA LEU A 3 -19.06 12.09 -15.23
C LEU A 3 -20.04 12.35 -14.07
N VAL A 4 -20.95 13.32 -14.24
CA VAL A 4 -21.97 13.65 -13.23
C VAL A 4 -22.94 12.48 -13.09
N ALA A 5 -23.40 11.92 -14.22
CA ALA A 5 -24.26 10.74 -14.20
C ALA A 5 -23.57 9.54 -13.53
N TRP A 6 -22.27 9.33 -13.80
CA TRP A 6 -21.47 8.30 -13.15
C TRP A 6 -21.38 8.49 -11.64
N PHE A 7 -21.10 9.71 -11.16
CA PHE A 7 -21.01 9.97 -9.72
C PHE A 7 -22.37 9.94 -9.01
N ALA A 8 -23.44 10.36 -9.68
CA ALA A 8 -24.79 10.20 -9.17
C ALA A 8 -25.14 8.71 -9.02
N PHE A 9 -24.83 7.91 -10.05
CA PHE A 9 -24.99 6.46 -9.99
C PHE A 9 -24.12 5.83 -8.91
N SER A 10 -22.85 6.23 -8.77
CA SER A 10 -21.94 5.63 -7.79
C SER A 10 -22.37 5.92 -6.36
N LEU A 11 -22.82 7.15 -6.08
CA LEU A 11 -23.39 7.53 -4.79
C LEU A 11 -24.67 6.76 -4.49
N PHE A 12 -25.57 6.65 -5.47
CA PHE A 12 -26.82 5.92 -5.28
C PHE A 12 -26.59 4.42 -5.05
N TYR A 13 -25.80 3.79 -5.91
CA TYR A 13 -25.61 2.34 -5.93
C TYR A 13 -24.59 1.87 -4.89
N TYR A 14 -23.37 2.42 -4.91
CA TYR A 14 -22.28 2.00 -4.01
C TYR A 14 -22.25 2.78 -2.69
N GLY A 15 -22.94 3.92 -2.60
CA GLY A 15 -22.92 4.78 -1.41
C GLY A 15 -21.71 5.71 -1.32
N PHE A 16 -20.80 5.69 -2.30
CA PHE A 16 -19.56 6.48 -2.29
C PHE A 16 -19.22 7.02 -3.67
N LEU A 17 -18.54 8.17 -3.72
CA LEU A 17 -18.07 8.80 -4.97
C LEU A 17 -16.93 8.02 -5.63
N PHE A 18 -16.05 7.45 -4.81
CA PHE A 18 -14.85 6.77 -5.26
C PHE A 18 -14.97 5.26 -5.03
N PRO A 19 -14.33 4.44 -5.87
CA PRO A 19 -14.30 2.99 -5.65
C PRO A 19 -13.56 2.66 -4.34
N ASN A 20 -13.89 1.52 -3.72
CA ASN A 20 -13.28 1.05 -2.47
C ASN A 20 -11.74 1.06 -2.51
N THR A 21 -11.18 0.68 -3.66
CA THR A 21 -9.74 0.66 -3.91
C THR A 21 -9.07 2.02 -3.79
N ALA A 22 -9.79 3.12 -4.01
CA ALA A 22 -9.26 4.46 -3.79
C ALA A 22 -9.00 4.71 -2.30
N TYR A 23 -9.94 4.34 -1.43
CA TYR A 23 -9.77 4.45 0.03
C TYR A 23 -8.64 3.53 0.51
N ALA A 24 -8.60 2.29 0.01
CA ALA A 24 -7.56 1.33 0.35
C ALA A 24 -6.15 1.73 -0.12
N LYS A 25 -6.03 2.48 -1.23
CA LYS A 25 -4.72 2.87 -1.79
C LYS A 25 -4.24 4.27 -1.44
N LEU A 26 -5.13 5.22 -1.17
CA LEU A 26 -4.76 6.62 -0.95
C LEU A 26 -4.62 6.98 0.54
N GLY A 27 -5.35 6.32 1.43
CA GLY A 27 -5.33 6.57 2.88
C GLY A 27 -4.23 5.82 3.64
N THR A 28 -2.98 5.85 3.15
CA THR A 28 -1.89 5.00 3.69
C THR A 28 -1.20 5.59 4.91
N GLY A 29 -1.22 6.92 5.09
CA GLY A 29 -0.44 7.57 6.14
C GLY A 29 1.09 7.52 5.91
N ILE A 30 1.52 7.13 4.71
CA ILE A 30 2.92 7.21 4.26
C ILE A 30 3.25 8.67 3.96
N PRO A 31 4.41 9.20 4.37
CA PRO A 31 4.84 10.56 4.06
C PRO A 31 4.83 10.85 2.54
N ALA A 32 4.36 12.04 2.15
CA ALA A 32 4.24 12.42 0.75
C ALA A 32 5.58 12.34 -0.01
N GLY A 33 6.69 12.71 0.65
CA GLY A 33 8.03 12.64 0.04
C GLY A 33 8.45 11.20 -0.34
N GLU A 34 8.13 10.21 0.49
CA GLU A 34 8.38 8.80 0.20
C GLU A 34 7.53 8.32 -0.99
N LEU A 35 6.25 8.70 -1.02
CA LEU A 35 5.38 8.39 -2.16
C LEU A 35 5.93 9.01 -3.44
N TRP A 36 6.32 10.29 -3.44
CA TRP A 36 6.83 10.94 -4.66
C TRP A 36 8.11 10.28 -5.17
N MET A 37 9.02 9.92 -4.27
CA MET A 37 10.23 9.19 -4.62
C MET A 37 9.89 7.84 -5.27
N GLN A 38 8.94 7.09 -4.70
CA GLN A 38 8.48 5.83 -5.28
C GLN A 38 7.79 6.03 -6.65
N GLY A 39 7.05 7.12 -6.80
CA GLY A 39 6.44 7.51 -8.08
C GLY A 39 7.47 7.81 -9.17
N LEU A 40 8.58 8.46 -8.82
CA LEU A 40 9.70 8.68 -9.75
C LEU A 40 10.40 7.37 -10.12
N ARG A 41 10.61 6.48 -9.15
CA ARG A 41 11.13 5.12 -9.40
C ARG A 41 10.22 4.30 -10.30
N TYR A 42 8.91 4.51 -10.22
CA TYR A 42 7.95 3.89 -11.14
C TYR A 42 8.12 4.38 -12.59
N LEU A 43 8.42 5.67 -12.81
CA LEU A 43 8.78 6.16 -14.15
C LEU A 43 10.14 5.61 -14.60
N GLN A 44 11.13 5.53 -13.70
CA GLN A 44 12.43 4.92 -13.98
C GLN A 44 12.29 3.44 -14.38
N ASN A 45 11.41 2.69 -13.71
CA ASN A 45 11.10 1.30 -14.05
C ASN A 45 10.55 1.19 -15.49
N SER A 46 9.74 2.14 -15.96
CA SER A 46 9.33 2.17 -17.36
C SER A 46 10.51 2.42 -18.30
N LEU A 47 11.45 3.31 -17.97
CA LEU A 47 12.63 3.53 -18.82
C LEU A 47 13.47 2.26 -19.00
N THR A 48 13.56 1.41 -17.97
CA THR A 48 14.36 0.18 -18.01
C THR A 48 13.59 -0.99 -18.62
N ARG A 49 12.29 -1.13 -18.34
CA ARG A 49 11.48 -2.28 -18.78
C ARG A 49 10.69 -2.04 -20.08
N ASP A 50 10.27 -0.80 -20.35
CA ASP A 50 9.53 -0.38 -21.55
C ASP A 50 9.76 1.11 -21.90
N PRO A 51 10.94 1.44 -22.46
CA PRO A 51 11.28 2.82 -22.80
C PRO A 51 10.36 3.41 -23.89
N LEU A 52 9.75 2.56 -24.73
CA LEU A 52 8.89 3.02 -25.83
C LEU A 52 7.69 3.81 -25.29
N THR A 53 7.09 3.36 -24.19
CA THR A 53 5.98 4.06 -23.54
C THR A 53 6.32 5.53 -23.24
N LEU A 54 7.46 5.79 -22.58
CA LEU A 54 7.86 7.15 -22.23
C LEU A 54 8.33 7.96 -23.44
N ILE A 55 8.98 7.32 -24.43
CA ILE A 55 9.34 7.98 -25.70
C ILE A 55 8.08 8.50 -26.40
N VAL A 56 7.03 7.68 -26.52
CA VAL A 56 5.77 8.10 -27.15
C VAL A 56 5.10 9.21 -26.35
N ILE A 57 5.09 9.11 -25.02
CA ILE A 57 4.52 10.14 -24.15
C ILE A 57 5.23 11.48 -24.32
N VAL A 58 6.56 11.51 -24.19
CA VAL A 58 7.37 12.72 -24.34
C VAL A 58 7.20 13.32 -25.74
N THR A 59 7.23 12.49 -26.78
CA THR A 59 7.00 12.94 -28.17
C THR A 59 5.65 13.64 -28.30
N ALA A 60 4.58 13.05 -27.76
CA ALA A 60 3.24 13.62 -27.79
C ALA A 60 3.12 14.94 -27.01
N LEU A 61 3.88 15.10 -25.93
CA LEU A 61 3.92 16.35 -25.15
C LEU A 61 4.64 17.47 -25.90
N CYS A 62 5.70 17.17 -26.66
CA CYS A 62 6.48 18.17 -27.39
C CYS A 62 5.79 18.65 -28.69
N PHE A 63 5.10 17.76 -29.41
CA PHE A 63 4.57 18.05 -30.75
C PHE A 63 3.58 19.23 -30.82
N PRO A 64 2.64 19.43 -29.88
CA PRO A 64 1.76 20.59 -29.90
C PRO A 64 2.51 21.93 -29.89
N PHE A 65 3.67 22.00 -29.23
CA PHE A 65 4.50 23.20 -29.19
C PHE A 65 5.32 23.37 -30.46
N ILE A 66 5.99 22.29 -30.92
CA ILE A 66 6.81 22.27 -32.15
C ILE A 66 5.98 22.68 -33.37
N PHE A 67 4.80 22.08 -33.55
CA PHE A 67 3.91 22.35 -34.68
C PHE A 67 2.89 23.47 -34.41
N ARG A 68 3.07 24.21 -33.31
CA ARG A 68 2.26 25.38 -32.92
C ARG A 68 0.74 25.11 -32.84
N GLN A 69 0.36 23.87 -32.49
CA GLN A 69 -1.03 23.40 -32.38
C GLN A 69 -1.65 23.75 -31.03
N ARG A 70 -1.85 25.05 -30.76
CA ARG A 70 -2.36 25.55 -29.45
C ARG A 70 -3.66 24.91 -28.99
N LYS A 71 -4.57 24.58 -29.91
CA LYS A 71 -5.85 23.90 -29.61
C LYS A 71 -5.68 22.51 -28.97
N ARG A 72 -4.47 21.94 -29.00
CA ARG A 72 -4.17 20.59 -28.51
C ARG A 72 -3.36 20.57 -27.22
N ILE A 73 -2.89 21.73 -26.77
CA ILE A 73 -2.21 21.89 -25.48
C ILE A 73 -3.05 21.37 -24.31
N PRO A 74 -4.39 21.57 -24.25
CA PRO A 74 -5.19 21.01 -23.15
C PRO A 74 -5.10 19.48 -23.03
N ALA A 75 -5.01 18.75 -24.14
CA ALA A 75 -4.83 17.31 -24.13
C ALA A 75 -3.45 16.90 -23.59
N ALA A 76 -2.40 17.61 -24.01
CA ALA A 76 -1.05 17.43 -23.47
C ALA A 76 -1.00 17.74 -21.97
N LEU A 77 -1.66 18.82 -21.53
CA LEU A 77 -1.77 19.17 -20.11
C LEU A 77 -2.48 18.08 -19.31
N GLY A 78 -3.54 17.48 -19.86
CA GLY A 78 -4.21 16.33 -19.23
C GLY A 78 -3.26 15.14 -19.00
N ILE A 79 -2.38 14.84 -19.96
CA ILE A 79 -1.35 13.81 -19.82
C ILE A 79 -0.35 14.20 -18.71
N VAL A 80 0.13 15.45 -18.69
CA VAL A 80 1.04 15.94 -17.65
C VAL A 80 0.41 15.83 -16.26
N LEU A 81 -0.83 16.28 -16.10
CA LEU A 81 -1.56 16.19 -14.83
C LEU A 81 -1.74 14.73 -14.38
N TYR A 82 -1.95 13.81 -15.32
CA TYR A 82 -2.01 12.39 -15.02
C TYR A 82 -0.64 11.85 -14.54
N LEU A 83 0.46 12.21 -15.21
CA LEU A 83 1.80 11.81 -14.77
C LEU A 83 2.15 12.38 -13.38
N VAL A 84 1.82 13.64 -13.13
CA VAL A 84 1.95 14.26 -11.79
C VAL A 84 1.12 13.50 -10.76
N TYR A 85 -0.09 13.09 -11.11
CA TYR A 85 -0.92 12.26 -10.24
C TYR A 85 -0.29 10.90 -9.94
N ILE A 86 0.24 10.19 -10.95
CA ILE A 86 0.97 8.92 -10.76
C ILE A 86 2.12 9.12 -9.77
N VAL A 87 2.93 10.17 -9.94
CA VAL A 87 4.06 10.45 -9.04
C VAL A 87 3.54 10.75 -7.63
N ARG A 88 2.49 11.58 -7.51
CA ARG A 88 1.88 11.97 -6.24
C ARG A 88 1.42 10.77 -5.41
N ILE A 89 0.89 9.73 -6.04
CA ILE A 89 0.34 8.54 -5.35
C ILE A 89 1.37 7.41 -5.16
N GLY A 90 2.63 7.61 -5.58
CA GLY A 90 3.68 6.60 -5.46
C GLY A 90 3.68 5.52 -6.53
N GLY A 91 3.12 5.83 -7.70
CA GLY A 91 3.07 4.92 -8.83
C GLY A 91 2.15 3.74 -8.59
N ASP A 92 2.55 2.59 -9.12
CA ASP A 92 1.87 1.31 -8.92
C ASP A 92 2.88 0.20 -8.74
N PHE A 93 2.45 -0.93 -8.17
CA PHE A 93 3.32 -2.10 -8.13
C PHE A 93 3.37 -2.86 -9.45
N MET A 94 2.41 -2.68 -10.37
CA MET A 94 2.44 -3.35 -11.67
C MET A 94 3.14 -2.45 -12.68
N SER A 95 4.27 -2.91 -13.21
CA SER A 95 5.04 -2.18 -14.21
C SER A 95 4.15 -1.76 -15.39
N GLY A 96 4.26 -0.50 -15.81
CA GLY A 96 3.56 0.07 -16.97
C GLY A 96 2.05 0.30 -16.83
N ARG A 97 1.35 -0.34 -15.88
CA ARG A 97 -0.13 -0.32 -15.78
C ARG A 97 -0.70 1.10 -15.73
N PHE A 98 -0.16 1.97 -14.88
CA PHE A 98 -0.64 3.34 -14.76
C PHE A 98 -0.19 4.25 -15.91
N LEU A 99 0.77 3.82 -16.73
CA LEU A 99 1.22 4.57 -17.92
C LEU A 99 0.38 4.24 -19.16
N THR A 100 -0.47 3.20 -19.12
CA THR A 100 -1.34 2.83 -20.23
C THR A 100 -2.30 3.96 -20.65
N PRO A 101 -3.04 4.65 -19.76
CA PRO A 101 -3.89 5.76 -20.19
C PRO A 101 -3.10 6.94 -20.78
N PRO A 102 -2.00 7.44 -20.16
CA PRO A 102 -1.11 8.42 -20.80
C PRO A 102 -0.64 8.01 -22.18
N LEU A 103 -0.15 6.77 -22.35
CA LEU A 103 0.28 6.24 -23.63
C LEU A 103 -0.83 6.29 -24.68
N PHE A 104 -2.02 5.81 -24.34
CA PHE A 104 -3.18 5.82 -25.24
C PHE A 104 -3.53 7.24 -25.70
N PHE A 105 -3.64 8.19 -24.77
CA PHE A 105 -3.93 9.58 -25.11
C PHE A 105 -2.79 10.25 -25.87
N SER A 106 -1.54 9.87 -25.61
CA SER A 106 -0.38 10.32 -26.38
C SER A 106 -0.44 9.85 -27.83
N VAL A 107 -0.78 8.58 -28.08
CA VAL A 107 -0.98 8.05 -29.45
C VAL A 107 -2.11 8.80 -30.15
N LEU A 108 -3.26 9.00 -29.49
CA LEU A 108 -4.36 9.78 -30.06
C LEU A 108 -3.94 11.22 -30.39
N LEU A 109 -3.18 11.86 -29.51
CA LEU A 109 -2.67 13.20 -29.72
C LEU A 109 -1.74 13.26 -30.93
N LEU A 110 -0.83 12.29 -31.06
CA LEU A 110 0.11 12.17 -32.19
C LEU A 110 -0.61 11.91 -33.51
N ILE A 111 -1.61 11.03 -33.56
CA ILE A 111 -2.42 10.76 -34.77
C ILE A 111 -3.07 12.04 -35.30
N ARG A 112 -3.46 12.95 -34.40
CA ARG A 112 -4.08 14.22 -34.80
C ARG A 112 -3.06 15.22 -35.31
N MET A 113 -1.75 15.04 -35.09
CA MET A 113 -0.70 15.98 -35.52
C MET A 113 -0.70 16.22 -37.03
N PRO A 114 -0.46 17.46 -37.51
CA PRO A 114 -0.42 17.78 -38.93
C PRO A 114 0.87 17.26 -39.58
N VAL A 115 1.33 16.08 -39.20
CA VAL A 115 2.56 15.45 -39.67
C VAL A 115 2.17 14.41 -40.70
N ARG A 116 2.62 14.60 -41.95
CA ARG A 116 2.45 13.60 -43.00
C ARG A 116 3.72 12.76 -43.07
N ILE A 117 3.59 11.50 -42.68
CA ILE A 117 4.69 10.53 -42.75
C ILE A 117 4.53 9.75 -44.05
N GLY A 118 5.51 9.83 -44.95
CA GLY A 118 5.54 9.02 -46.17
C GLY A 118 5.66 7.52 -45.86
N PRO A 119 5.23 6.62 -46.75
CA PRO A 119 5.15 5.19 -46.47
C PRO A 119 6.49 4.57 -46.05
N LYS A 120 7.61 4.96 -46.71
CA LYS A 120 8.96 4.47 -46.36
C LYS A 120 9.37 4.86 -44.94
N THR A 121 9.16 6.11 -44.55
CA THR A 121 9.45 6.61 -43.20
C THR A 121 8.54 5.95 -42.17
N GLY A 122 7.25 5.76 -42.48
CA GLY A 122 6.30 5.10 -41.60
C GLY A 122 6.68 3.64 -41.33
N ILE A 123 7.09 2.92 -42.38
CA ILE A 123 7.64 1.55 -42.25
C ILE A 123 8.90 1.57 -41.39
N GLY A 124 9.84 2.48 -41.64
CA GLY A 124 11.07 2.61 -40.86
C GLY A 124 10.80 2.85 -39.37
N LEU A 125 9.88 3.76 -39.03
CA LEU A 125 9.48 4.03 -37.65
C LEU A 125 8.78 2.83 -37.00
N THR A 126 7.97 2.09 -37.77
CA THR A 126 7.30 0.88 -37.28
C THR A 126 8.33 -0.20 -36.97
N ILE A 127 9.29 -0.45 -37.87
CA ILE A 127 10.39 -1.39 -37.65
C ILE A 127 11.20 -0.96 -36.43
N ALA A 128 11.55 0.32 -36.30
CA ALA A 128 12.29 0.83 -35.14
C ALA A 128 11.52 0.60 -33.84
N ALA A 129 10.21 0.88 -33.80
CA ALA A 129 9.37 0.63 -32.63
C ALA A 129 9.31 -0.86 -32.26
N VAL A 130 9.19 -1.75 -33.26
CA VAL A 130 9.22 -3.20 -33.06
C VAL A 130 10.59 -3.65 -32.53
N LEU A 131 11.69 -3.20 -33.13
CA LEU A 131 13.04 -3.55 -32.70
C LEU A 131 13.32 -3.08 -31.27
N ILE A 132 12.93 -1.85 -30.93
CA ILE A 132 13.05 -1.32 -29.56
C ILE A 132 12.21 -2.18 -28.60
N GLY A 133 10.95 -2.50 -28.95
CA GLY A 133 10.07 -3.33 -28.12
C GLY A 133 10.50 -4.81 -28.02
N MET A 134 11.30 -5.30 -28.97
CA MET A 134 11.91 -6.63 -28.91
C MET A 134 13.23 -6.65 -28.13
N ALA A 135 13.95 -5.53 -28.11
CA ALA A 135 15.19 -5.39 -27.35
C ALA A 135 14.99 -5.27 -25.83
N THR A 136 13.74 -5.09 -25.37
CA THR A 136 13.45 -5.02 -23.92
C THR A 136 13.45 -6.41 -23.27
N PRO A 137 13.87 -6.53 -22.00
CA PRO A 137 14.02 -7.84 -21.34
C PRO A 137 12.70 -8.64 -21.21
N HIS A 138 11.56 -7.96 -21.31
CA HIS A 138 10.23 -8.52 -21.05
C HIS A 138 9.32 -8.50 -22.29
N SER A 139 9.90 -8.63 -23.49
CA SER A 139 9.12 -8.64 -24.73
C SER A 139 8.15 -9.83 -24.78
N PRO A 140 6.84 -9.63 -25.05
CA PRO A 140 5.87 -10.71 -25.16
C PRO A 140 6.23 -11.73 -26.26
N LEU A 141 6.85 -11.28 -27.35
CA LEU A 141 7.25 -12.14 -28.48
C LEU A 141 8.41 -13.07 -28.14
N LEU A 142 9.24 -12.71 -27.17
CA LEU A 142 10.40 -13.50 -26.72
C LEU A 142 10.09 -14.31 -25.45
N SER A 143 8.84 -14.30 -25.00
CA SER A 143 8.43 -14.98 -23.76
C SER A 143 8.26 -16.49 -23.98
N GLY A 144 9.37 -17.22 -23.87
CA GLY A 144 9.42 -18.68 -23.92
C GLY A 144 9.25 -19.37 -22.56
N PRO A 145 9.51 -20.69 -22.48
CA PRO A 145 9.31 -21.47 -21.25
C PRO A 145 10.08 -20.93 -20.03
N GLN A 146 11.21 -20.24 -20.23
CA GLN A 146 12.06 -19.70 -19.16
C GLN A 146 11.62 -18.32 -18.66
N TYR A 147 10.67 -17.65 -19.33
CA TYR A 147 10.24 -16.31 -18.95
C TYR A 147 9.62 -16.28 -17.54
N GLY A 148 10.07 -15.34 -16.71
CA GLY A 148 9.67 -15.20 -15.31
C GLY A 148 10.28 -16.24 -14.37
N GLN A 149 11.41 -16.86 -14.74
CA GLN A 149 12.14 -17.80 -13.88
C GLN A 149 13.02 -17.07 -12.85
N GLY A 150 13.64 -15.95 -13.22
CA GLY A 150 14.48 -15.14 -12.32
C GLY A 150 13.65 -14.27 -11.39
N HIS A 151 14.13 -14.05 -10.17
CA HIS A 151 13.49 -13.10 -9.25
C HIS A 151 13.47 -11.68 -9.82
N ASP A 152 14.59 -11.25 -10.40
CA ASP A 152 14.75 -9.89 -10.97
C ASP A 152 13.90 -9.67 -12.23
N ASP A 153 13.57 -10.74 -12.95
CA ASP A 153 12.60 -10.69 -14.06
C ASP A 153 11.22 -10.29 -13.54
N VAL A 154 10.87 -10.72 -12.33
CA VAL A 154 9.54 -10.53 -11.76
C VAL A 154 9.46 -9.26 -10.93
N LEU A 155 10.46 -8.93 -10.12
CA LEU A 155 10.47 -7.80 -9.19
C LEU A 155 11.74 -6.99 -9.35
N ASP A 156 11.62 -5.66 -9.33
CA ASP A 156 12.79 -4.79 -9.21
C ASP A 156 13.15 -4.47 -7.75
N ALA A 157 14.27 -3.77 -7.55
CA ALA A 157 14.75 -3.35 -6.23
C ALA A 157 13.77 -2.44 -5.45
N PHE A 158 12.76 -1.88 -6.12
CA PHE A 158 11.75 -1.01 -5.52
C PHE A 158 10.39 -1.69 -5.40
N MET A 159 10.36 -3.03 -5.51
CA MET A 159 9.17 -3.87 -5.37
C MET A 159 8.10 -3.63 -6.46
N ILE A 160 8.49 -3.07 -7.61
CA ILE A 160 7.64 -2.97 -8.80
C ILE A 160 7.79 -4.26 -9.59
N ALA A 161 6.67 -4.91 -9.86
CA ALA A 161 6.60 -6.21 -10.50
C ALA A 161 6.19 -6.14 -11.96
N ASP A 162 6.81 -7.00 -12.77
CA ASP A 162 6.20 -7.53 -13.98
C ASP A 162 5.23 -8.65 -13.58
N GLU A 163 3.97 -8.29 -13.37
CA GLU A 163 2.93 -9.27 -13.03
C GLU A 163 2.69 -10.28 -14.17
N ARG A 164 2.99 -9.94 -15.43
CA ARG A 164 2.92 -10.91 -16.53
C ARG A 164 3.96 -11.99 -16.30
N ALA A 165 5.20 -11.64 -15.96
CA ALA A 165 6.25 -12.61 -15.59
C ALA A 165 5.82 -13.46 -14.38
N PHE A 166 5.26 -12.82 -13.34
CA PHE A 166 4.78 -13.51 -12.13
C PHE A 166 3.74 -14.60 -12.44
N TYR A 167 2.73 -14.29 -13.28
CA TYR A 167 1.68 -15.23 -13.62
C TYR A 167 2.04 -16.17 -14.77
N TYR A 168 2.97 -15.81 -15.65
CA TYR A 168 3.30 -16.63 -16.83
C TYR A 168 3.71 -18.04 -16.43
N ARG A 169 4.49 -18.18 -15.35
CA ARG A 169 4.90 -19.48 -14.78
C ARG A 169 3.76 -20.27 -14.14
N LYS A 170 2.54 -19.74 -14.08
CA LYS A 170 1.32 -20.38 -13.54
C LYS A 170 0.22 -20.53 -14.58
N THR A 171 0.19 -19.70 -15.62
CA THR A 171 -0.93 -19.64 -16.59
C THR A 171 -0.48 -19.52 -18.04
N GLY A 172 0.81 -19.36 -18.31
CA GLY A 172 1.36 -19.20 -19.65
C GLY A 172 1.22 -20.46 -20.50
N LEU A 173 0.85 -20.29 -21.77
CA LEU A 173 0.63 -21.41 -22.69
C LEU A 173 1.91 -22.23 -22.93
N ALA A 174 3.04 -21.54 -23.08
CA ALA A 174 4.37 -22.12 -23.30
C ALA A 174 5.18 -22.30 -22.01
N ALA A 175 4.59 -22.05 -20.84
CA ALA A 175 5.21 -22.39 -19.56
C ALA A 175 5.24 -23.92 -19.36
N PRO A 176 6.17 -24.45 -18.53
CA PRO A 176 6.31 -25.89 -18.31
C PRO A 176 4.99 -26.56 -17.92
N GLY A 177 4.73 -27.79 -18.37
CA GLY A 177 3.45 -28.48 -18.13
C GLY A 177 3.01 -28.56 -16.65
N SER A 178 3.97 -28.59 -15.72
CA SER A 178 3.73 -28.55 -14.27
C SER A 178 3.07 -27.25 -13.78
N SER A 179 3.06 -26.19 -14.59
CA SER A 179 2.40 -24.92 -14.29
C SER A 179 0.94 -24.83 -14.75
N LYS A 180 0.50 -25.69 -15.66
CA LYS A 180 -0.79 -25.57 -16.34
C LYS A 180 -1.97 -25.85 -15.40
N PRO A 181 -3.16 -25.28 -15.64
CA PRO A 181 -4.37 -25.64 -14.91
C PRO A 181 -4.59 -27.17 -14.97
N GLY A 182 -4.76 -27.83 -13.81
CA GLY A 182 -4.94 -29.28 -13.72
C GLY A 182 -3.66 -30.09 -13.46
N SER A 183 -2.47 -29.48 -13.51
CA SER A 183 -1.28 -30.10 -12.92
C SER A 183 -1.49 -30.25 -11.40
N ALA A 184 -0.80 -31.21 -10.78
CA ALA A 184 -0.68 -31.28 -9.32
C ALA A 184 0.10 -30.06 -8.83
N ARG A 185 -0.54 -28.89 -8.86
CA ARG A 185 -0.05 -27.70 -8.20
C ARG A 185 0.16 -28.12 -6.74
N PRO A 186 1.28 -27.75 -6.08
CA PRO A 186 1.27 -27.67 -4.64
C PRO A 186 0.16 -26.68 -4.33
N SER A 187 -1.00 -27.22 -4.00
CA SER A 187 -2.19 -26.44 -3.76
C SER A 187 -1.79 -25.42 -2.71
N GLU A 188 -1.97 -24.12 -2.99
CA GLU A 188 -2.43 -23.25 -1.90
C GLU A 188 -3.50 -24.06 -1.18
N PRO A 189 -3.32 -24.34 0.11
CA PRO A 189 -3.85 -25.53 0.75
C PRO A 189 -5.34 -25.70 0.43
N LYS A 190 -5.63 -26.54 -0.58
CA LYS A 190 -6.99 -27.05 -0.85
C LYS A 190 -7.53 -27.74 0.41
N ARG A 191 -6.62 -28.14 1.30
CA ARG A 191 -6.84 -28.90 2.52
C ARG A 191 -7.33 -28.10 3.72
N GLU A 192 -7.39 -26.77 3.68
CA GLU A 192 -8.00 -25.99 4.78
C GLU A 192 -9.30 -25.27 4.42
N LEU A 193 -9.58 -25.05 3.12
CA LEU A 193 -10.83 -24.41 2.66
C LEU A 193 -11.99 -25.41 2.48
N SER A 194 -11.73 -26.71 2.64
CA SER A 194 -12.74 -27.78 2.61
C SER A 194 -12.86 -28.44 3.98
N GLY A 195 -13.02 -27.62 5.02
CA GLY A 195 -13.47 -28.08 6.32
C GLY A 195 -14.98 -28.36 6.28
N GLY A 196 -15.35 -29.63 6.48
CA GLY A 196 -16.66 -30.17 6.88
C GLY A 196 -17.95 -29.46 6.44
N ALA A 197 -18.82 -30.22 5.77
CA ALA A 197 -20.19 -29.84 5.39
C ALA A 197 -20.88 -28.80 6.29
N ASN A 198 -21.36 -27.71 5.67
CA ASN A 198 -22.44 -26.80 6.11
C ASN A 198 -22.15 -25.56 6.99
N ALA A 199 -20.92 -25.07 7.14
CA ALA A 199 -20.69 -23.76 7.79
C ALA A 199 -20.10 -22.73 6.82
N PHE A 200 -20.75 -21.56 6.68
CA PHE A 200 -20.19 -20.40 5.97
C PHE A 200 -18.86 -20.01 6.60
N GLN A 201 -17.77 -20.00 5.81
CA GLN A 201 -16.42 -19.79 6.33
C GLN A 201 -15.94 -18.37 6.08
N VAL A 202 -15.29 -17.77 7.07
CA VAL A 202 -14.65 -16.45 6.94
C VAL A 202 -13.15 -16.61 7.09
N VAL A 203 -12.39 -16.26 6.05
CA VAL A 203 -10.93 -16.45 6.00
C VAL A 203 -10.21 -15.15 5.64
N GLU A 204 -9.07 -14.89 6.29
CA GLU A 204 -8.19 -13.80 5.89
C GLU A 204 -7.28 -14.22 4.74
N ARG A 205 -7.16 -13.38 3.71
CA ARG A 205 -6.20 -13.57 2.62
C ARG A 205 -5.61 -12.23 2.17
N ASP A 206 -4.36 -12.30 1.71
CA ASP A 206 -3.62 -11.23 1.03
C ASP A 206 -3.75 -11.31 -0.50
N THR A 207 -4.44 -12.34 -0.99
CA THR A 207 -4.74 -12.54 -2.41
C THR A 207 -6.22 -12.86 -2.55
N THR A 208 -6.91 -12.13 -3.43
CA THR A 208 -8.35 -12.30 -3.68
C THR A 208 -8.69 -12.71 -5.11
N GLY A 209 -7.69 -12.78 -6.00
CA GLY A 209 -7.86 -13.17 -7.40
C GLY A 209 -8.17 -14.67 -7.58
N MET A 210 -7.16 -15.46 -7.95
CA MET A 210 -7.35 -16.90 -8.17
C MET A 210 -7.74 -17.65 -6.90
N SER A 211 -7.16 -17.29 -5.75
CA SER A 211 -7.46 -17.90 -4.45
C SER A 211 -8.91 -17.68 -4.03
N GLY A 212 -9.43 -16.45 -4.21
CA GLY A 212 -10.84 -16.12 -3.97
C GLY A 212 -11.77 -16.89 -4.91
N TYR A 213 -11.45 -16.96 -6.21
CA TYR A 213 -12.22 -17.75 -7.17
C TYR A 213 -12.25 -19.25 -6.82
N LEU A 214 -11.12 -19.81 -6.39
CA LEU A 214 -10.99 -21.23 -6.04
C LEU A 214 -11.60 -21.59 -4.67
N ALA A 215 -11.82 -20.62 -3.79
CA ALA A 215 -12.43 -20.83 -2.48
C ALA A 215 -13.91 -21.23 -2.57
N GLY A 216 -14.58 -20.90 -3.67
CA GLY A 216 -15.99 -21.22 -3.89
C GLY A 216 -16.96 -20.24 -3.19
N PRO A 217 -18.27 -20.40 -3.42
CA PRO A 217 -19.27 -19.43 -2.99
C PRO A 217 -19.60 -19.45 -1.49
N GLU A 218 -19.17 -20.48 -0.76
CA GLU A 218 -19.43 -20.66 0.68
C GLU A 218 -18.37 -20.02 1.59
N VAL A 219 -17.37 -19.36 0.99
CA VAL A 219 -16.26 -18.73 1.68
C VAL A 219 -16.31 -17.22 1.49
N HIS A 220 -16.33 -16.48 2.60
CA HIS A 220 -16.08 -15.05 2.64
C HIS A 220 -14.59 -14.79 2.86
N VAL A 221 -13.98 -14.04 1.96
CA VAL A 221 -12.57 -13.66 2.06
C VAL A 221 -12.47 -12.23 2.61
N ILE A 222 -11.89 -12.10 3.81
CA ILE A 222 -11.41 -10.82 4.33
C ILE A 222 -10.12 -10.49 3.59
N ASP A 223 -10.19 -9.50 2.71
CA ASP A 223 -9.04 -8.96 1.99
C ASP A 223 -8.23 -8.06 2.92
N VAL A 224 -7.10 -8.55 3.43
CA VAL A 224 -6.26 -7.79 4.36
C VAL A 224 -5.57 -6.60 3.72
N TYR A 225 -5.57 -6.47 2.38
CA TYR A 225 -5.15 -5.26 1.68
C TYR A 225 -6.30 -4.28 1.41
N ALA A 226 -7.51 -4.67 1.81
CA ALA A 226 -8.72 -3.87 1.80
C ALA A 226 -9.20 -3.43 0.41
N LEU A 227 -8.76 -4.07 -0.68
CA LEU A 227 -9.21 -3.71 -2.02
C LEU A 227 -10.69 -4.04 -2.20
N SER A 228 -11.13 -5.19 -1.68
CA SER A 228 -12.54 -5.62 -1.71
C SER A 228 -13.28 -5.53 -0.37
N ASP A 229 -12.58 -5.28 0.74
CA ASP A 229 -13.22 -5.18 2.06
C ASP A 229 -13.65 -3.73 2.37
N PRO A 230 -14.94 -3.46 2.64
CA PRO A 230 -15.44 -2.11 2.84
C PRO A 230 -15.02 -1.49 4.18
N LEU A 231 -14.89 -2.28 5.25
CA LEU A 231 -14.52 -1.76 6.57
C LEU A 231 -13.03 -1.50 6.62
N LEU A 232 -12.20 -2.48 6.23
CA LEU A 232 -10.76 -2.36 6.26
C LEU A 232 -10.26 -1.22 5.35
N ALA A 233 -10.99 -0.88 4.28
CA ALA A 233 -10.59 0.22 3.39
C ALA A 233 -10.67 1.59 4.07
N ARG A 234 -11.37 1.68 5.21
CA ARG A 234 -11.50 2.88 6.04
C ARG A 234 -10.50 2.93 7.19
N LEU A 235 -9.86 1.81 7.48
CA LEU A 235 -8.82 1.72 8.48
C LEU A 235 -7.45 2.10 7.90
N PRO A 236 -6.58 2.76 8.69
CA PRO A 236 -5.21 2.99 8.30
C PRO A 236 -4.49 1.66 8.06
N MET A 237 -3.49 1.66 7.18
CA MET A 237 -2.60 0.51 7.11
C MET A 237 -1.83 0.35 8.41
N ILE A 238 -1.47 -0.88 8.75
CA ILE A 238 -0.52 -1.15 9.80
C ILE A 238 0.80 -0.48 9.41
N TYR A 239 1.39 0.28 10.32
CA TYR A 239 2.68 0.88 10.05
C TYR A 239 3.73 -0.21 9.82
N ALA A 240 4.44 -0.10 8.70
CA ALA A 240 5.57 -0.95 8.40
C ALA A 240 6.66 -0.09 7.76
N PRO A 241 7.93 -0.21 8.20
CA PRO A 241 9.03 0.51 7.56
C PRO A 241 9.27 0.00 6.13
N LYS A 242 8.96 -1.27 5.89
CA LYS A 242 8.91 -1.89 4.57
C LYS A 242 7.47 -1.88 4.05
N TRP A 243 7.22 -1.10 3.01
CA TRP A 243 5.94 -1.08 2.32
C TRP A 243 6.12 -1.30 0.81
N ARG A 244 5.07 -1.81 0.18
CA ARG A 244 5.00 -2.00 -1.28
C ARG A 244 3.72 -1.36 -1.76
N THR A 245 3.81 -0.55 -2.82
CA THR A 245 2.64 0.13 -3.39
C THR A 245 1.49 -0.84 -3.62
N GLY A 246 0.30 -0.52 -3.14
CA GLY A 246 -0.90 -1.34 -3.31
C GLY A 246 -0.97 -2.62 -2.45
N HIS A 247 0.01 -2.90 -1.58
CA HIS A 247 0.03 -4.04 -0.66
C HIS A 247 0.02 -3.54 0.80
N PHE A 248 -0.90 -2.64 1.09
CA PHE A 248 -1.00 -1.99 2.39
C PHE A 248 -1.87 -2.82 3.32
N ARG A 249 -1.26 -3.59 4.21
CA ARG A 249 -1.98 -4.51 5.09
C ARG A 249 -2.74 -3.76 6.18
N ARG A 250 -3.95 -4.19 6.50
CA ARG A 250 -4.78 -3.69 7.60
C ARG A 250 -4.82 -4.68 8.73
N HIS A 251 -4.99 -4.17 9.94
CA HIS A 251 -5.36 -4.99 11.07
C HIS A 251 -6.82 -5.40 10.91
N VAL A 252 -7.09 -6.69 11.03
CA VAL A 252 -8.45 -7.22 11.09
C VAL A 252 -8.93 -7.04 12.52
N PRO A 253 -9.94 -6.19 12.78
CA PRO A 253 -10.41 -5.90 14.13
C PRO A 253 -10.95 -7.15 14.84
N ASP A 254 -10.77 -7.20 16.15
CA ASP A 254 -11.32 -8.27 16.98
C ASP A 254 -12.85 -8.29 16.88
N GLY A 255 -13.41 -9.49 16.70
CA GLY A 255 -14.85 -9.69 16.47
C GLY A 255 -15.31 -9.51 15.02
N TYR A 256 -14.46 -9.03 14.09
CA TYR A 256 -14.89 -8.77 12.71
C TYR A 256 -15.18 -10.06 11.92
N LYS A 257 -14.41 -11.13 12.16
CA LYS A 257 -14.65 -12.44 11.52
C LYS A 257 -15.99 -13.01 11.93
N GLU A 258 -16.27 -12.98 13.23
CA GLU A 258 -17.52 -13.44 13.84
C GLU A 258 -18.69 -12.60 13.34
N THR A 259 -18.47 -11.30 13.16
CA THR A 259 -19.45 -10.38 12.58
C THR A 259 -19.84 -10.78 11.16
N LEU A 260 -18.85 -11.09 10.31
CA LEU A 260 -19.11 -11.52 8.94
C LEU A 260 -19.71 -12.93 8.88
N ALA A 261 -19.32 -13.82 9.80
CA ALA A 261 -19.80 -15.20 9.83
C ALA A 261 -21.27 -15.31 10.29
N THR A 262 -21.67 -14.47 11.25
CA THR A 262 -23.00 -14.54 11.87
C THR A 262 -23.98 -13.50 11.33
N GLY A 263 -23.47 -12.39 10.78
CA GLY A 263 -24.28 -11.25 10.37
C GLY A 263 -24.58 -10.26 11.50
N ASP A 264 -24.31 -10.65 12.76
CA ASP A 264 -24.48 -9.79 13.94
C ASP A 264 -23.20 -8.99 14.21
N ASN A 265 -23.31 -7.70 14.52
CA ASN A 265 -22.14 -6.90 14.88
C ASN A 265 -21.54 -7.37 16.22
N ARG A 266 -20.32 -7.91 16.17
CA ARG A 266 -19.56 -8.46 17.31
C ARG A 266 -18.20 -7.78 17.50
N LEU A 267 -17.98 -6.63 16.86
CA LEU A 267 -16.74 -5.86 16.99
C LEU A 267 -16.52 -5.45 18.45
N GLU A 268 -15.31 -5.71 18.97
CA GLU A 268 -14.99 -5.40 20.38
C GLU A 268 -14.81 -3.90 20.64
N ASP A 269 -14.39 -3.13 19.63
CA ASP A 269 -14.28 -1.68 19.72
C ASP A 269 -15.67 -1.04 19.50
N PRO A 270 -16.29 -0.42 20.53
CA PRO A 270 -17.64 0.10 20.42
C PRO A 270 -17.76 1.27 19.42
N ASN A 271 -16.70 2.06 19.25
CA ASN A 271 -16.72 3.15 18.26
C ASN A 271 -16.67 2.58 16.84
N LEU A 272 -15.81 1.58 16.62
CA LEU A 272 -15.76 0.90 15.32
C LEU A 272 -17.04 0.11 15.04
N ALA A 273 -17.66 -0.51 16.06
CA ALA A 273 -18.94 -1.18 15.94
C ALA A 273 -20.03 -0.20 15.45
N ALA A 274 -20.13 0.98 16.07
CA ALA A 274 -21.05 2.03 15.65
C ALA A 274 -20.76 2.53 14.22
N TYR A 275 -19.49 2.64 13.84
CA TYR A 275 -19.09 2.96 12.46
C TYR A 275 -19.55 1.87 11.48
N TYR A 276 -19.35 0.61 11.84
CA TYR A 276 -19.69 -0.55 11.02
C TYR A 276 -21.19 -0.65 10.77
N ASP A 277 -22.04 -0.40 11.76
CA ASP A 277 -23.51 -0.43 11.58
C ASP A 277 -23.95 0.54 10.47
N GLN A 278 -23.39 1.74 10.47
CA GLN A 278 -23.68 2.76 9.46
C GLN A 278 -23.13 2.36 8.10
N LEU A 279 -21.92 1.78 8.05
CA LEU A 279 -21.32 1.29 6.81
C LEU A 279 -22.08 0.09 6.24
N ALA A 280 -22.57 -0.81 7.08
CA ALA A 280 -23.38 -1.96 6.70
C ALA A 280 -24.72 -1.50 6.09
N LEU A 281 -25.37 -0.49 6.68
CA LEU A 281 -26.56 0.14 6.09
C LEU A 281 -26.27 0.70 4.69
N VAL A 282 -25.14 1.37 4.49
CA VAL A 282 -24.76 1.91 3.17
C VAL A 282 -24.49 0.83 2.15
N THR A 283 -23.76 -0.22 2.52
CA THR A 283 -23.26 -1.25 1.60
C THR A 283 -24.25 -2.39 1.35
N ARG A 284 -25.17 -2.66 2.29
CA ARG A 284 -26.09 -3.81 2.25
C ARG A 284 -27.57 -3.44 2.43
N GLY A 285 -27.87 -2.20 2.84
CA GLY A 285 -29.25 -1.75 3.06
C GLY A 285 -30.04 -1.54 1.75
N PRO A 286 -31.37 -1.41 1.83
CA PRO A 286 -32.23 -1.19 0.65
C PRO A 286 -31.86 0.11 -0.09
N LEU A 287 -31.69 0.03 -1.42
CA LEU A 287 -31.21 1.15 -2.23
C LEU A 287 -32.07 2.43 -2.10
N PHE A 288 -33.39 2.28 -2.00
CA PHE A 288 -34.34 3.40 -1.91
C PHE A 288 -34.71 3.82 -0.48
N SER A 289 -33.98 3.36 0.53
CA SER A 289 -34.19 3.79 1.91
C SER A 289 -33.74 5.25 2.11
N THR A 290 -34.63 6.08 2.67
CA THR A 290 -34.30 7.45 3.10
C THR A 290 -33.19 7.45 4.15
N GLU A 291 -33.23 6.49 5.07
CA GLU A 291 -32.20 6.34 6.11
C GLU A 291 -30.83 6.07 5.47
N ARG A 292 -30.76 5.10 4.54
CA ARG A 292 -29.53 4.80 3.80
C ARG A 292 -29.01 6.02 3.05
N PHE A 293 -29.89 6.75 2.36
CA PHE A 293 -29.52 7.95 1.61
C PHE A 293 -28.93 9.03 2.52
N MET A 294 -29.55 9.29 3.68
CA MET A 294 -29.03 10.25 4.66
C MET A 294 -27.69 9.78 5.25
N THR A 295 -27.52 8.48 5.50
CA THR A 295 -26.25 7.91 5.97
C THR A 295 -25.14 8.04 4.92
N VAL A 296 -25.45 7.83 3.62
CA VAL A 296 -24.52 8.12 2.52
C VAL A 296 -24.05 9.57 2.58
N LEU A 297 -24.97 10.54 2.69
CA LEU A 297 -24.58 11.96 2.77
C LEU A 297 -23.71 12.25 4.00
N ARG A 298 -24.03 11.67 5.16
CA ARG A 298 -23.22 11.80 6.39
C ARG A 298 -21.81 11.26 6.22
N PHE A 299 -21.63 10.13 5.54
CA PHE A 299 -20.30 9.63 5.19
C PHE A 299 -19.53 10.59 4.29
N GLN A 300 -20.20 11.23 3.32
CA GLN A 300 -19.54 12.20 2.44
C GLN A 300 -19.06 13.45 3.17
N TRP A 301 -19.69 13.80 4.30
CA TRP A 301 -19.25 14.88 5.19
C TRP A 301 -18.29 14.43 6.30
N GLY A 302 -17.89 13.16 6.33
CA GLY A 302 -16.97 12.65 7.35
C GLY A 302 -17.57 12.56 8.76
N ALA A 303 -18.90 12.52 8.88
CA ALA A 303 -19.59 12.55 10.19
C ALA A 303 -19.21 11.37 11.10
N TYR A 304 -18.77 10.25 10.52
CA TYR A 304 -18.38 9.05 11.24
C TYR A 304 -16.85 8.89 11.37
N ASP A 305 -16.05 9.76 10.75
CA ASP A 305 -14.58 9.68 10.81
C ASP A 305 -14.02 9.70 12.25
N PRO A 306 -14.60 10.46 13.21
CA PRO A 306 -14.15 10.44 14.61
C PRO A 306 -14.33 9.10 15.32
N LEU A 307 -15.16 8.19 14.79
CA LEU A 307 -15.36 6.85 15.36
C LEU A 307 -14.19 5.89 15.06
N ILE A 308 -13.29 6.27 14.15
CA ILE A 308 -12.11 5.46 13.83
C ILE A 308 -10.92 5.93 14.66
N ASP A 309 -10.49 5.11 15.61
CA ASP A 309 -9.22 5.29 16.30
C ASP A 309 -8.05 4.91 15.36
N LYS A 310 -7.59 5.90 14.59
CA LYS A 310 -6.50 5.70 13.62
C LYS A 310 -5.21 5.22 14.29
N GLU A 311 -4.96 5.58 15.55
CA GLU A 311 -3.72 5.21 16.22
C GLU A 311 -3.74 3.73 16.60
N ARG A 312 -4.85 3.25 17.19
CA ARG A 312 -5.08 1.85 17.52
C ARG A 312 -4.95 0.93 16.30
N TYR A 313 -5.53 1.31 15.16
CA TYR A 313 -5.50 0.46 13.96
C TYR A 313 -4.18 0.58 13.16
N ARG A 314 -3.46 1.69 13.27
CA ARG A 314 -2.14 1.86 12.66
C ARG A 314 -1.05 1.11 13.43
N PHE A 315 -1.19 1.02 14.76
CA PHE A 315 -0.28 0.31 15.67
C PHE A 315 -1.06 -0.68 16.54
N PRO A 316 -1.57 -1.77 15.94
CA PRO A 316 -2.37 -2.75 16.67
C PRO A 316 -1.56 -3.43 17.76
N ASN A 317 -2.19 -3.68 18.91
CA ASN A 317 -1.59 -4.35 20.07
C ASN A 317 -0.37 -3.63 20.69
N LEU A 318 -0.21 -2.33 20.43
CA LEU A 318 0.89 -1.53 20.99
C LEU A 318 0.74 -1.41 22.52
N ARG A 319 1.70 -1.98 23.26
CA ARG A 319 1.76 -1.82 24.72
C ARG A 319 2.23 -0.41 25.04
N ARG A 320 1.54 0.31 25.94
CA ARG A 320 1.88 1.69 26.30
C ARG A 320 2.33 1.78 27.75
N ILE A 321 3.41 2.51 27.99
CA ILE A 321 3.91 2.87 29.32
C ILE A 321 4.05 4.38 29.36
N VAL A 322 3.30 5.01 30.27
CA VAL A 322 3.44 6.43 30.56
C VAL A 322 4.51 6.59 31.63
N LEU A 323 5.56 7.32 31.30
CA LEU A 323 6.67 7.61 32.18
C LEU A 323 6.44 8.93 32.92
N PRO A 324 6.86 9.02 34.19
CA PRO A 324 6.66 10.23 34.98
C PRO A 324 7.47 11.41 34.42
N THR A 325 6.98 12.62 34.68
CA THR A 325 7.67 13.86 34.36
C THR A 325 8.97 13.95 35.15
N GLN A 326 10.08 14.17 34.46
CA GLN A 326 11.41 14.15 35.05
C GLN A 326 11.78 15.55 35.54
N GLU A 327 12.06 15.70 36.85
CA GLU A 327 12.57 16.97 37.38
C GLU A 327 13.97 17.28 36.84
N LYS A 328 14.22 18.56 36.54
CA LYS A 328 15.48 19.05 35.95
C LYS A 328 16.68 18.62 36.83
N GLY A 329 17.55 17.75 36.31
CA GLY A 329 18.77 17.28 37.00
C GLY A 329 18.67 15.91 37.69
N SER A 330 17.52 15.24 37.61
CA SER A 330 17.37 13.86 38.10
C SER A 330 17.94 12.83 37.12
N ALA A 331 18.34 11.68 37.64
CA ALA A 331 18.83 10.56 36.82
C ALA A 331 17.77 10.15 35.79
N PRO A 332 18.18 9.74 34.57
CA PRO A 332 17.26 9.30 33.53
C PRO A 332 16.35 8.17 34.03
N PRO A 333 15.06 8.18 33.64
CA PRO A 333 14.10 7.19 34.10
C PRO A 333 14.58 5.79 33.70
N ARG A 334 14.73 4.90 34.68
CA ARG A 334 15.04 3.48 34.47
C ARG A 334 13.78 2.66 34.68
N LEU A 335 13.56 1.65 33.85
CA LEU A 335 12.56 0.63 34.16
C LEU A 335 13.06 -0.19 35.36
N GLU A 336 12.28 -0.23 36.43
CA GLU A 336 12.58 -1.07 37.61
C GLU A 336 12.41 -2.56 37.30
N THR A 337 11.59 -2.89 36.30
CA THR A 337 11.33 -4.27 35.87
C THR A 337 11.37 -4.38 34.34
N PRO A 338 11.94 -5.48 33.80
CA PRO A 338 11.93 -5.71 32.37
C PRO A 338 10.51 -5.81 31.82
N VAL A 339 10.28 -5.16 30.67
CA VAL A 339 8.96 -5.11 30.04
C VAL A 339 8.94 -6.00 28.82
N ALA A 340 8.14 -7.06 28.86
CA ALA A 340 7.91 -7.93 27.71
C ALA A 340 6.88 -7.33 26.73
N PHE A 341 7.11 -7.50 25.43
CA PHE A 341 6.18 -7.12 24.38
C PHE A 341 6.34 -8.04 23.16
N GLU A 342 5.32 -8.09 22.32
CA GLU A 342 5.30 -8.90 21.10
C GLU A 342 5.17 -8.00 19.87
N LYS A 343 4.63 -8.53 18.76
CA LYS A 343 4.46 -7.86 17.46
C LYS A 343 3.91 -6.42 17.52
N GLY A 344 3.04 -6.11 18.48
CA GLY A 344 2.45 -4.78 18.61
C GLY A 344 3.45 -3.69 19.02
N GLY A 345 4.59 -4.07 19.58
CA GLY A 345 5.62 -3.14 20.05
C GLY A 345 5.35 -2.56 21.43
N LEU A 346 6.27 -1.70 21.86
CA LEU A 346 6.22 -0.99 23.13
C LEU A 346 6.37 0.52 22.91
N ALA A 347 5.42 1.30 23.39
CA ALA A 347 5.49 2.75 23.42
C ALA A 347 5.84 3.25 24.82
N LEU A 348 6.94 3.98 24.92
CA LEU A 348 7.30 4.79 26.07
C LEU A 348 6.82 6.22 25.80
N SER A 349 5.97 6.77 26.66
CA SER A 349 5.36 8.09 26.45
C SER A 349 5.64 9.01 27.64
N TRP A 350 5.89 10.28 27.36
CA TRP A 350 6.14 11.34 28.33
C TRP A 350 5.05 12.40 28.23
N GLN A 351 4.79 13.09 29.35
CA GLN A 351 3.87 14.23 29.36
C GLN A 351 4.47 15.43 28.64
N ASP A 352 5.77 15.65 28.81
CA ASP A 352 6.50 16.76 28.19
C ASP A 352 7.29 16.32 26.95
N CYS A 353 7.50 17.28 26.06
CA CYS A 353 8.34 17.10 24.89
C CYS A 353 9.82 16.97 25.27
N ARG A 354 10.50 15.99 24.67
CA ARG A 354 11.90 15.64 24.92
C ARG A 354 12.76 15.96 23.71
N TYR A 355 14.02 16.32 23.96
CA TYR A 355 14.99 16.75 22.93
C TYR A 355 16.33 16.00 23.07
N ASP A 356 16.32 14.88 23.78
CA ASP A 356 17.50 14.06 24.07
C ASP A 356 18.19 13.61 22.77
N GLY A 357 19.51 13.78 22.71
CA GLY A 357 20.34 13.41 21.57
C GLY A 357 20.79 11.96 21.57
N GLU A 358 20.94 11.36 22.74
CA GLU A 358 21.45 10.00 22.91
C GLU A 358 20.39 9.10 23.56
N LEU A 359 20.35 7.85 23.12
CA LEU A 359 19.44 6.83 23.60
C LEU A 359 20.22 5.53 23.80
N GLU A 360 20.24 5.02 25.02
CA GLU A 360 20.73 3.68 25.33
C GLU A 360 19.54 2.75 25.55
N LEU A 361 19.56 1.60 24.90
CA LEU A 361 18.53 0.57 25.02
C LEU A 361 19.18 -0.78 25.24
N GLU A 362 18.66 -1.55 26.19
CA GLU A 362 18.99 -2.96 26.37
C GLU A 362 17.76 -3.80 26.02
N ILE A 363 17.79 -4.42 24.84
CA ILE A 363 16.66 -5.19 24.29
C ILE A 363 17.08 -6.63 24.03
N GLU A 364 16.30 -7.58 24.53
CA GLU A 364 16.38 -9.00 24.18
C GLU A 364 15.32 -9.36 23.13
N GLY A 365 15.63 -10.35 22.28
CA GLY A 365 14.71 -10.87 21.27
C GLY A 365 15.37 -10.88 19.89
N GLY A 366 14.78 -10.14 18.95
CA GLY A 366 15.27 -10.02 17.57
C GLY A 366 15.56 -8.58 17.15
N PRO A 367 15.80 -8.34 15.85
CA PRO A 367 15.98 -6.99 15.34
C PRO A 367 14.73 -6.12 15.54
N TYR A 368 14.92 -4.83 15.77
CA TYR A 368 13.85 -3.85 16.01
C TYR A 368 14.10 -2.53 15.28
N TYR A 369 13.10 -1.66 15.23
CA TYR A 369 13.22 -0.28 14.81
C TYR A 369 12.55 0.65 15.82
N LEU A 370 12.95 1.92 15.80
CA LEU A 370 12.46 2.95 16.71
C LEU A 370 11.71 4.01 15.95
N LEU A 371 10.55 4.39 16.45
CA LEU A 371 9.81 5.55 15.99
C LEU A 371 9.82 6.63 17.06
N PHE A 372 10.28 7.82 16.67
CA PHE A 372 10.17 9.03 17.47
C PHE A 372 8.87 9.69 17.08
N MET A 373 8.01 9.90 18.08
CA MET A 373 6.65 10.39 17.90
C MET A 373 6.50 11.77 18.55
N GLN A 374 5.84 12.67 17.84
CA GLN A 374 5.24 13.87 18.41
C GLN A 374 3.72 13.71 18.32
N ASP A 375 3.10 13.43 19.46
CA ASP A 375 1.70 13.02 19.56
C ASP A 375 1.40 11.79 18.68
N THR A 376 0.79 12.03 17.52
CA THR A 376 0.41 10.99 16.56
C THR A 376 1.31 10.96 15.31
N GLU A 377 2.20 11.94 15.16
CA GLU A 377 3.08 12.10 14.01
C GLU A 377 4.44 11.42 14.23
N ILE A 378 4.95 10.76 13.18
CA ILE A 378 6.27 10.15 13.19
C ILE A 378 7.27 11.21 12.74
N ILE A 379 8.10 11.70 13.65
CA ILE A 379 9.10 12.73 13.38
C ILE A 379 10.50 12.15 13.13
N GLY A 380 10.71 10.88 13.47
CA GLY A 380 12.00 10.21 13.29
C GLY A 380 11.87 8.69 13.29
N LEU A 381 12.82 8.05 12.62
CA LEU A 381 12.89 6.59 12.47
C LEU A 381 14.36 6.16 12.60
N LEU A 382 14.62 5.11 13.37
CA LEU A 382 15.91 4.42 13.41
C LEU A 382 15.74 2.91 13.18
N PRO A 383 16.63 2.26 12.42
CA PRO A 383 17.70 2.88 11.63
C PRO A 383 17.12 3.68 10.46
N ASN A 384 17.93 4.54 9.83
CA ASN A 384 17.52 5.19 8.59
C ASN A 384 17.23 4.12 7.54
N MET A 385 16.01 4.12 6.98
CA MET A 385 15.62 3.08 6.05
C MET A 385 16.38 3.24 4.72
N PRO A 386 16.94 2.15 4.17
CA PRO A 386 17.64 2.20 2.90
C PRO A 386 16.67 2.55 1.75
N PRO A 387 17.21 3.03 0.62
CA PRO A 387 16.38 3.36 -0.55
C PRO A 387 15.54 2.19 -1.05
N SER A 388 16.09 0.97 -1.00
CA SER A 388 15.45 -0.27 -1.43
C SER A 388 14.71 -0.94 -0.26
N PRO A 389 13.41 -1.27 -0.42
CA PRO A 389 12.69 -2.06 0.58
C PRO A 389 13.26 -3.48 0.79
N LEU A 390 14.13 -3.96 -0.09
CA LEU A 390 14.80 -5.26 0.04
C LEU A 390 15.96 -5.23 1.04
N ASP A 391 16.57 -4.06 1.25
CA ASP A 391 17.80 -3.91 2.06
C ASP A 391 17.49 -3.50 3.51
N VAL A 392 16.21 -3.34 3.85
CA VAL A 392 15.76 -2.89 5.18
C VAL A 392 16.24 -3.87 6.25
N THR A 393 17.06 -3.37 7.16
CA THR A 393 17.58 -4.08 8.34
C THR A 393 17.20 -3.33 9.60
N GLY A 394 17.08 -4.07 10.71
CA GLY A 394 16.80 -3.48 12.02
C GLY A 394 18.06 -3.20 12.81
N ILE A 395 17.86 -2.58 13.97
CA ILE A 395 18.85 -2.52 15.03
C ILE A 395 18.90 -3.91 15.67
N GLU A 396 20.10 -4.47 15.78
CA GLU A 396 20.31 -5.77 16.42
C GLU A 396 20.00 -5.70 17.93
N PRO A 397 19.49 -6.79 18.54
CA PRO A 397 19.23 -6.84 19.97
C PRO A 397 20.54 -6.77 20.78
N GLY A 398 20.44 -6.38 22.04
CA GLY A 398 21.55 -6.19 22.97
C GLY A 398 21.54 -4.78 23.57
N ASN A 399 22.68 -4.42 24.19
CA ASN A 399 22.89 -3.06 24.69
C ASN A 399 23.40 -2.17 23.55
N THR A 400 22.57 -1.21 23.15
CA THR A 400 22.81 -0.37 21.98
C THR A 400 22.72 1.10 22.38
N CYS A 401 23.74 1.88 22.04
CA CYS A 401 23.73 3.34 22.11
C CYS A 401 23.45 3.92 20.72
N LEU A 402 22.43 4.76 20.63
CA LEU A 402 21.87 5.31 19.40
C LEU A 402 21.78 6.83 19.48
N GLN A 403 21.96 7.49 18.35
CA GLN A 403 21.78 8.93 18.22
C GLN A 403 20.39 9.23 17.68
N ALA A 404 19.63 10.05 18.39
CA ALA A 404 18.29 10.46 17.97
C ALA A 404 18.35 11.20 16.61
N PRO A 405 17.37 10.98 15.71
CA PRO A 405 17.33 11.65 14.42
C PRO A 405 17.36 13.19 14.57
N PRO A 406 18.02 13.94 13.66
CA PRO A 406 18.07 15.40 13.74
C PRO A 406 16.69 16.07 13.85
N ALA A 407 15.69 15.53 13.14
CA ALA A 407 14.31 16.02 13.23
C ALA A 407 13.72 15.87 14.64
N ALA A 408 13.96 14.73 15.30
CA ALA A 408 13.51 14.50 16.68
C ALA A 408 14.23 15.41 17.69
N ARG A 409 15.53 15.68 17.51
CA ARG A 409 16.30 16.59 18.37
C ARG A 409 15.91 18.06 18.20
N ASN A 410 15.39 18.44 17.02
CA ASN A 410 15.01 19.82 16.73
C ASN A 410 13.54 20.11 17.06
N ALA A 411 12.63 19.23 16.66
CA ALA A 411 11.19 19.39 16.89
C ALA A 411 10.74 18.90 18.28
N GLY A 412 11.49 17.95 18.84
CA GLY A 412 11.20 17.26 20.08
C GLY A 412 10.16 16.13 19.90
N PHE A 413 10.24 15.10 20.74
CA PHE A 413 9.34 13.95 20.75
C PHE A 413 8.73 13.74 22.14
N ASN A 414 7.50 13.25 22.22
CA ASN A 414 6.84 12.88 23.48
C ASN A 414 6.51 11.39 23.58
N ALA A 415 6.79 10.60 22.55
CA ALA A 415 6.81 9.15 22.67
C ALA A 415 7.90 8.49 21.82
N LEU A 416 8.42 7.38 22.31
CA LEU A 416 9.34 6.49 21.63
C LEU A 416 8.66 5.13 21.48
N ARG A 417 8.53 4.64 20.25
CA ARG A 417 7.96 3.32 19.97
C ARG A 417 9.05 2.36 19.53
N ILE A 418 9.18 1.27 20.27
CA ILE A 418 10.08 0.17 20.01
C ILE A 418 9.27 -0.91 19.30
N MET A 419 9.61 -1.14 18.04
CA MET A 419 8.81 -1.95 17.14
C MET A 419 9.62 -3.16 16.65
N PRO A 420 9.10 -4.39 16.82
CA PRO A 420 9.71 -5.60 16.27
C PRO A 420 9.75 -5.63 14.74
N PHE A 421 10.83 -6.19 14.18
CA PHE A 421 10.81 -6.67 12.78
C PHE A 421 10.17 -8.07 12.65
N ASP A 422 10.31 -8.91 13.67
CA ASP A 422 9.74 -10.26 13.69
C ASP A 422 8.50 -10.33 14.59
N SER A 423 7.43 -10.91 14.05
CA SER A 423 6.18 -11.15 14.76
C SER A 423 6.16 -12.39 15.63
N ARG A 424 7.14 -13.31 15.50
CA ARG A 424 7.14 -14.61 16.19
C ARG A 424 7.95 -14.61 17.48
N THR A 425 8.80 -13.62 17.64
CA THR A 425 9.71 -13.50 18.78
C THR A 425 9.09 -12.61 19.85
N THR A 426 9.16 -13.03 21.11
CA THR A 426 8.86 -12.16 22.25
C THR A 426 10.07 -11.29 22.54
N TYR A 427 9.85 -9.99 22.68
CA TYR A 427 10.88 -9.01 22.97
C TYR A 427 10.81 -8.60 24.44
N ARG A 428 11.95 -8.17 24.99
CA ARG A 428 12.02 -7.64 26.35
C ARG A 428 12.90 -6.41 26.37
N LEU A 429 12.37 -5.31 26.91
CA LEU A 429 13.16 -4.13 27.25
C LEU A 429 13.65 -4.27 28.70
N ASN A 430 14.95 -4.48 28.88
CA ASN A 430 15.59 -4.64 30.19
C ASN A 430 15.91 -3.28 30.82
N ALA A 431 16.49 -2.38 30.04
CA ALA A 431 16.87 -1.05 30.47
C ALA A 431 16.73 -0.06 29.32
N PHE A 432 16.46 1.20 29.66
CA PHE A 432 16.59 2.31 28.73
C PHE A 432 17.15 3.54 29.46
N ASN A 433 17.84 4.39 28.71
CA ASN A 433 18.40 5.65 29.20
C ASN A 433 18.36 6.69 28.07
N LEU A 434 18.03 7.94 28.42
CA LEU A 434 18.02 9.09 27.51
C LEU A 434 19.05 10.12 27.98
N GLY A 435 19.98 10.48 27.09
CA GLY A 435 21.03 11.46 27.29
C GLY A 435 20.86 12.68 26.39
N LYS A 436 21.36 13.84 26.83
CA LYS A 436 21.29 15.08 26.06
C LYS A 436 22.22 15.09 24.86
#